data_AF-K1TGZ2-F1
#
_entry.id   AF-K1TGZ2-F1
#
_cell.length_a   1.000
_cell.length_b   1.000
_cell.length_c   1.000
_cell.angle_alpha   90.00
_cell.angle_beta   90.00
_cell.angle_gamma   90.00
#
_symmetry.space_group_name_H-M   'P 1'
#
loop_
_entity.id
_entity.type
_entity.pdbx_description
1 polymer ?
#
loop_
_entity_poly.entity_id
_entity_poly.type
_entity_poly.pdbx_seq_one_letter_code
_entity_poly.pdbx_strand_id
1 'polypeptide(L)'
;MNDREFAAALRDRDAILILSHLRPDGDTLGSGAALCSALRRMGKTAYLFPNPETTARYLPYVAQFFAPADFVPACVVAVDIATPNLFPQGFSGAVDLCIDHHPSNALYAGDTLLHAEKSACGEAVLDVIE
;
A
#
# COMPACT_ATOMS: atom_id res chain seq x y z
N MET A 1 0.68 12.32 -9.91
CA MET A 1 0.53 11.25 -10.92
C MET A 1 -0.95 11.05 -11.19
N ASN A 2 -1.36 10.58 -12.38
CA ASN A 2 -2.72 10.10 -12.63
C ASN A 2 -2.81 8.56 -12.58
N ASP A 3 -4.02 8.01 -12.61
CA ASP A 3 -4.28 6.58 -12.40
C ASP A 3 -3.55 5.71 -13.43
N ARG A 4 -3.55 6.12 -14.70
CA ARG A 4 -2.90 5.37 -15.79
C ARG A 4 -1.39 5.34 -15.62
N GLU A 5 -0.79 6.45 -15.22
CA GLU A 5 0.65 6.55 -14.92
C GLU A 5 1.00 5.69 -13.72
N PHE A 6 0.18 5.71 -12.66
CA PHE A 6 0.42 4.91 -11.45
C PHE A 6 0.27 3.40 -11.73
N ALA A 7 -0.77 3.02 -12.47
CA ALA A 7 -0.96 1.64 -12.92
C ALA A 7 0.18 1.16 -13.84
N ALA A 8 0.72 2.03 -14.69
CA ALA A 8 1.93 1.71 -15.47
C ALA A 8 3.15 1.53 -14.56
N ALA A 9 3.36 2.45 -13.62
CA ALA A 9 4.45 2.39 -12.65
C ALA A 9 4.41 1.09 -11.81
N LEU A 10 3.23 0.64 -11.40
CA LEU A 10 3.05 -0.66 -10.73
C LEU A 10 3.33 -1.85 -11.67
N ARG A 11 2.92 -1.76 -12.94
CA ARG A 11 3.16 -2.79 -13.95
C ARG A 11 4.64 -3.01 -14.26
N ASP A 12 5.46 -1.97 -14.15
CA ASP A 12 6.90 -2.03 -14.43
C ASP A 12 7.74 -2.51 -13.24
N ARG A 13 7.12 -2.74 -12.07
CA ARG A 13 7.79 -3.16 -10.83
C ARG A 13 7.38 -4.56 -10.39
N ASP A 14 8.23 -5.20 -9.59
CA ASP A 14 8.00 -6.52 -8.97
C ASP A 14 8.67 -6.56 -7.59
N ALA A 15 8.51 -7.65 -6.84
CA ALA A 15 8.93 -7.78 -5.45
C ALA A 15 8.45 -6.59 -4.60
N ILE A 16 7.14 -6.42 -4.57
CA ILE A 16 6.45 -5.25 -4.01
C ILE A 16 6.08 -5.51 -2.54
N LEU A 17 6.54 -4.65 -1.64
CA LEU A 17 6.08 -4.58 -0.26
C LEU A 17 5.07 -3.44 -0.10
N ILE A 18 3.89 -3.75 0.41
CA ILE A 18 2.81 -2.80 0.62
C ILE A 18 2.72 -2.45 2.10
N LEU A 19 2.79 -1.17 2.43
CA LEU A 19 2.68 -0.64 3.78
C LEU A 19 1.26 -0.18 4.07
N SER A 20 0.80 -0.47 5.28
CA SER A 20 -0.34 0.18 5.92
C SER A 20 0.13 1.13 7.01
N HIS A 21 -0.67 2.14 7.36
CA HIS A 21 -0.28 3.10 8.40
C HIS A 21 -0.22 2.47 9.81
N LEU A 22 0.50 3.12 10.71
CA LEU A 22 0.51 2.88 12.17
C LEU A 22 -0.93 2.83 12.70
N ARG A 23 -1.24 1.81 13.50
CA ARG A 23 -2.62 1.50 13.99
C ARG A 23 -3.61 1.42 12.82
N PRO A 24 -3.43 0.43 11.93
CA PRO A 24 -4.15 0.38 10.67
C PRO A 24 -5.65 0.16 10.89
N ASP A 25 -6.46 0.81 10.07
CA ASP A 25 -7.91 0.62 10.02
C ASP A 25 -8.34 -0.25 8.84
N GLY A 26 -9.64 -0.27 8.55
CA GLY A 26 -10.18 -1.07 7.45
C GLY A 26 -9.82 -0.55 6.07
N ASP A 27 -9.59 0.76 5.91
CA ASP A 27 -9.31 1.37 4.61
C ASP A 27 -7.90 1.01 4.16
N THR A 28 -6.87 1.35 4.96
CA THR A 28 -5.48 1.01 4.62
C THR A 28 -5.27 -0.49 4.41
N LEU A 29 -5.88 -1.35 5.25
CA LEU A 29 -5.72 -2.80 5.17
C LEU A 29 -6.47 -3.40 4.00
N GLY A 30 -7.71 -2.97 3.77
CA GLY A 30 -8.53 -3.42 2.65
C GLY A 30 -7.91 -3.01 1.32
N SER A 31 -7.50 -1.76 1.22
CA SER A 31 -6.81 -1.18 0.07
C SER A 31 -5.50 -1.90 -0.24
N GLY A 32 -4.66 -2.11 0.78
CA GLY A 32 -3.41 -2.85 0.63
C GLY A 32 -3.67 -4.29 0.18
N ALA A 33 -4.61 -5.00 0.79
CA ALA A 33 -4.95 -6.38 0.43
C ALA A 33 -5.53 -6.51 -0.99
N ALA A 34 -6.39 -5.57 -1.41
CA ALA A 34 -6.94 -5.51 -2.76
C ALA A 34 -5.83 -5.31 -3.81
N LEU A 35 -4.94 -4.33 -3.57
CA LEU A 35 -3.78 -4.08 -4.42
C LEU A 35 -2.86 -5.31 -4.48
N CYS A 36 -2.55 -5.92 -3.34
CA CYS A 36 -1.72 -7.12 -3.26
C CYS A 36 -2.33 -8.28 -4.06
N SER A 37 -3.65 -8.50 -3.94
CA SER A 37 -4.39 -9.52 -4.67
C SER A 37 -4.33 -9.28 -6.17
N ALA A 38 -4.57 -8.05 -6.63
CA ALA A 38 -4.51 -7.68 -8.04
C ALA A 38 -3.10 -7.91 -8.63
N LEU A 39 -2.06 -7.43 -7.95
CA LEU A 39 -0.67 -7.63 -8.38
C LEU A 39 -0.30 -9.12 -8.47
N ARG A 40 -0.71 -9.94 -7.50
CA ARG A 40 -0.50 -11.40 -7.53
C ARG A 40 -1.24 -12.07 -8.69
N ARG A 41 -2.48 -11.64 -8.99
CA ARG A 41 -3.24 -12.13 -10.16
C ARG A 41 -2.58 -11.77 -11.49
N MET A 42 -1.75 -10.74 -11.52
CA MET A 42 -0.91 -10.37 -12.67
C MET A 42 0.42 -11.12 -12.73
N GLY A 43 0.68 -12.06 -11.81
CA GLY A 43 1.92 -12.84 -11.76
C GLY A 43 3.08 -12.16 -11.04
N LYS A 44 2.83 -11.06 -10.32
CA LYS A 44 3.86 -10.35 -9.55
C LYS A 44 4.02 -10.94 -8.15
N THR A 45 5.21 -10.78 -7.61
CA THR A 45 5.53 -11.02 -6.20
C THR A 45 5.14 -9.78 -5.40
N ALA A 46 4.07 -9.87 -4.62
CA ALA A 46 3.61 -8.78 -3.77
C ALA A 46 3.20 -9.30 -2.39
N TYR A 47 3.48 -8.52 -1.35
CA TYR A 47 3.13 -8.82 0.03
C TYR A 47 2.77 -7.55 0.81
N LEU A 48 1.94 -7.69 1.84
CA LEU A 48 1.79 -6.67 2.87
C LEU A 48 2.94 -6.77 3.87
N PHE A 49 3.42 -5.64 4.36
CA PHE A 49 4.27 -5.62 5.53
C PHE A 49 3.49 -6.18 6.73
N PRO A 50 4.06 -7.10 7.54
CA PRO A 50 3.41 -7.62 8.73
C PRO A 50 3.34 -6.55 9.84
N ASN A 51 2.47 -5.56 9.66
CA ASN A 51 2.28 -4.43 10.55
C ASN A 51 1.87 -4.94 11.95
N PRO A 52 2.75 -4.83 12.97
CA PRO A 52 2.50 -5.43 14.29
C PRO A 52 1.36 -4.74 15.05
N GLU A 53 0.93 -3.56 14.62
CA GLU A 53 -0.25 -2.87 15.15
C GLU A 53 -1.58 -3.39 14.59
N THR A 54 -1.57 -4.36 13.66
CA THR A 54 -2.79 -4.99 13.12
C THR A 54 -3.51 -5.80 14.20
N THR A 55 -4.74 -5.39 14.52
CA THR A 55 -5.52 -6.04 15.59
C THR A 55 -6.13 -7.38 15.16
N ALA A 56 -6.52 -8.21 16.14
CA ALA A 56 -7.23 -9.47 15.92
C ALA A 56 -8.53 -9.32 15.12
N ARG A 57 -9.15 -8.13 15.10
CA ARG A 57 -10.32 -7.82 14.28
C ARG A 57 -10.01 -7.93 12.78
N TYR A 58 -8.82 -7.50 12.36
CA TYR A 58 -8.46 -7.40 10.94
C TYR A 58 -7.58 -8.56 10.46
N LEU A 59 -6.84 -9.21 11.36
CA LEU A 59 -5.94 -10.32 11.02
C LEU A 59 -6.55 -11.40 10.09
N PRO A 60 -7.79 -11.88 10.30
CA PRO A 60 -8.38 -12.90 9.42
C PRO A 60 -8.49 -12.48 7.94
N TYR A 61 -8.51 -11.18 7.66
CA TYR A 61 -8.68 -10.65 6.30
C TYR A 61 -7.34 -10.39 5.59
N VAL A 62 -6.27 -10.10 6.35
CA VAL A 62 -4.99 -9.64 5.78
C VAL A 62 -3.80 -10.57 6.00
N ALA A 63 -3.84 -11.47 6.99
CA ALA A 63 -2.68 -12.27 7.36
C ALA A 63 -2.12 -13.13 6.22
N GLN A 64 -2.99 -13.62 5.32
CA GLN A 64 -2.63 -14.38 4.12
C GLN A 64 -1.81 -13.59 3.09
N PHE A 65 -1.75 -12.26 3.21
CA PHE A 65 -0.96 -11.39 2.34
C PHE A 65 0.37 -10.96 2.95
N PHE A 66 0.62 -11.24 4.23
CA PHE A 66 1.85 -10.81 4.90
C PHE A 66 3.10 -11.43 4.29
N ALA A 67 4.15 -10.61 4.24
CA ALA A 67 5.45 -11.01 3.74
C ALA A 67 6.08 -12.11 4.60
N PRO A 68 6.76 -13.10 4.00
CA PRO A 68 7.64 -13.98 4.75
C PRO A 68 8.83 -13.18 5.32
N ALA A 69 9.44 -13.69 6.39
CA ALA A 69 10.47 -12.96 7.15
C ALA A 69 11.74 -12.64 6.35
N ASP A 70 12.03 -13.42 5.31
CA ASP A 70 13.18 -13.29 4.42
C ASP A 70 12.87 -12.53 3.11
N PHE A 71 11.66 -11.97 2.98
CA PHE A 71 11.30 -11.17 1.81
C PHE A 71 12.10 -9.87 1.75
N VAL A 72 12.79 -9.67 0.63
CA VAL A 72 13.51 -8.43 0.33
C VAL A 72 12.79 -7.71 -0.81
N PRO A 73 12.14 -6.56 -0.57
CA PRO A 73 11.44 -5.85 -1.62
C PRO A 73 12.40 -5.12 -2.56
N ALA A 74 12.02 -5.06 -3.83
CA ALA A 74 12.61 -4.15 -4.81
C ALA A 74 11.77 -2.87 -5.02
N CYS A 75 10.52 -2.88 -4.52
CA CYS A 75 9.61 -1.74 -4.54
C CYS A 75 8.81 -1.69 -3.23
N VAL A 76 8.67 -0.51 -2.65
CA VAL A 76 7.81 -0.25 -1.50
C VAL A 76 6.68 0.68 -1.91
N VAL A 77 5.45 0.25 -1.66
CA VAL A 77 4.23 1.02 -1.91
C VAL A 77 3.57 1.34 -0.58
N ALA A 78 3.33 2.63 -0.30
CA ALA A 78 2.50 3.03 0.83
C ALA A 78 1.05 3.21 0.38
N VAL A 79 0.12 2.62 1.13
CA VAL A 79 -1.31 2.73 0.88
C VAL A 79 -1.93 3.42 2.08
N ASP A 80 -2.57 4.57 1.82
CA ASP A 80 -3.28 5.33 2.85
C ASP A 80 -2.37 5.83 3.99
N ILE A 81 -1.23 6.42 3.63
CA ILE A 81 -0.26 6.95 4.58
C ILE A 81 0.08 8.38 4.18
N ALA A 82 -0.35 9.37 4.97
CA ALA A 82 -0.14 10.78 4.64
C ALA A 82 1.29 11.28 4.92
N THR A 83 2.02 10.65 5.83
CA THR A 83 3.35 11.14 6.27
C THR A 83 4.23 10.00 6.80
N PRO A 84 5.57 10.08 6.68
CA PRO A 84 6.47 9.05 7.21
C PRO A 84 6.31 8.74 8.71
N ASN A 85 5.82 9.71 9.50
CA ASN A 85 5.55 9.49 10.92
C ASN A 85 4.42 8.47 11.20
N LEU A 86 3.68 8.08 10.16
CA LEU A 86 2.64 7.06 10.20
C LEU A 86 3.11 5.71 9.65
N PHE A 87 4.40 5.54 9.33
CA PHE A 87 4.92 4.22 8.96
C PHE A 87 4.73 3.20 10.09
N PRO A 88 4.46 1.92 9.74
CA PRO A 88 4.23 0.89 10.73
C PRO A 88 5.51 0.58 11.51
N GLN A 89 5.36 0.17 12.76
CA GLN A 89 6.52 -0.14 13.59
C GLN A 89 7.37 -1.25 12.96
N GLY A 90 8.69 -1.04 12.92
CA GLY A 90 9.64 -1.99 12.36
C GLY A 90 9.94 -1.79 10.87
N PHE A 91 9.18 -0.94 10.16
CA PHE A 91 9.59 -0.49 8.83
C PHE A 91 10.56 0.69 8.93
N SER A 92 11.59 0.65 8.09
CA SER A 92 12.50 1.76 7.85
C SER A 92 12.95 1.71 6.41
N GLY A 93 12.93 2.85 5.70
CA GLY A 93 13.30 2.90 4.30
C GLY A 93 12.57 4.00 3.55
N ALA A 94 12.88 4.13 2.28
CA ALA A 94 12.16 4.99 1.35
C ALA A 94 10.90 4.27 0.84
N VAL A 95 9.94 5.05 0.38
CA VAL A 95 8.73 4.56 -0.31
C VAL A 95 8.82 5.00 -1.76
N ASP A 96 8.67 4.06 -2.68
CA ASP A 96 8.75 4.33 -4.12
C ASP A 96 7.46 4.94 -4.65
N LEU A 97 6.33 4.36 -4.25
CA LEU A 97 5.01 4.77 -4.69
C LEU A 97 4.07 4.97 -3.50
N CYS A 98 3.22 5.99 -3.57
CA CYS A 98 2.16 6.20 -2.58
C CYS A 98 0.81 6.38 -3.28
N ILE A 99 -0.20 5.67 -2.81
CA ILE A 99 -1.60 5.93 -3.13
C ILE A 99 -2.32 6.34 -1.85
N ASP A 100 -2.94 7.50 -1.87
CA ASP A 100 -3.54 8.11 -0.68
C ASP A 100 -4.71 9.02 -1.07
N HIS A 101 -5.58 9.28 -0.11
CA HIS A 101 -6.72 10.19 -0.25
C HIS A 101 -6.67 11.36 0.75
N HIS A 102 -5.68 11.40 1.64
CA HIS A 102 -5.56 12.48 2.61
C HIS A 102 -5.04 13.78 1.97
N PRO A 103 -5.78 14.91 2.02
CA PRO A 103 -5.30 16.19 1.50
C PRO A 103 -4.00 16.69 2.16
N SER A 104 -3.68 16.16 3.35
CA SER A 104 -2.48 16.45 4.11
C SER A 104 -1.26 15.60 3.73
N ASN A 105 -1.33 14.78 2.67
CA ASN A 105 -0.20 13.95 2.26
C ASN A 105 1.05 14.81 2.02
N ALA A 106 2.19 14.37 2.56
CA ALA A 106 3.44 15.12 2.56
C ALA A 106 4.27 14.95 1.27
N LEU A 107 3.77 14.21 0.27
CA LEU A 107 4.44 13.90 -0.99
C LEU A 107 5.85 13.33 -0.78
N TYR A 108 5.96 12.38 0.16
CA TYR A 108 7.24 11.83 0.62
C TYR A 108 7.74 10.65 -0.22
N ALA A 109 6.87 10.04 -1.04
CA ALA A 109 7.23 8.93 -1.90
C ALA A 109 7.93 9.42 -3.17
N GLY A 110 8.61 8.52 -3.90
CA GLY A 110 9.17 8.84 -5.21
C GLY A 110 8.10 9.39 -6.17
N ASP A 111 6.94 8.73 -6.22
CA ASP A 111 5.74 9.22 -6.90
C ASP A 111 4.48 9.02 -6.03
N THR A 112 3.56 9.98 -6.09
CA THR A 112 2.27 9.92 -5.38
C THR A 112 1.08 10.05 -6.34
N LEU A 113 0.14 9.12 -6.19
CA LEU A 113 -1.24 9.24 -6.67
C LEU A 113 -2.11 9.70 -5.49
N LEU A 114 -2.55 10.96 -5.53
CA LEU A 114 -3.34 11.57 -4.47
C LEU A 114 -4.74 11.89 -4.98
N HIS A 115 -5.75 11.25 -4.40
CA HIS A 115 -7.16 11.50 -4.66
C HIS A 115 -7.85 12.13 -3.45
N ALA A 116 -7.54 13.39 -3.19
CA ALA A 116 -8.08 14.15 -2.05
C ALA A 116 -9.62 14.28 -2.06
N GLU A 117 -10.25 14.02 -3.21
CA GLU A 117 -11.69 14.04 -3.44
C GLU A 117 -12.40 12.72 -3.07
N LYS A 118 -11.67 11.61 -2.92
CA LYS A 118 -12.25 10.30 -2.61
C LYS A 118 -12.49 10.13 -1.11
N SER A 119 -13.56 9.43 -0.75
CA SER A 119 -13.92 9.20 0.65
C SER A 119 -13.01 8.17 1.31
N ALA A 120 -12.39 7.28 0.54
CA ALA A 120 -11.51 6.23 1.01
C ALA A 120 -10.38 5.96 0.00
N CYS A 121 -9.22 5.54 0.50
CA CYS A 121 -8.11 5.08 -0.33
C CYS A 121 -8.51 3.85 -1.17
N GLY A 122 -9.43 3.02 -0.67
CA GLY A 122 -9.96 1.87 -1.40
C GLY A 122 -10.63 2.22 -2.73
N GLU A 123 -11.24 3.39 -2.82
CA GLU A 123 -11.80 3.89 -4.09
C GLU A 123 -10.70 4.25 -5.10
N ALA A 124 -9.54 4.73 -4.63
CA ALA A 124 -8.40 5.01 -5.50
C ALA A 124 -7.72 3.72 -5.96
N VAL A 125 -7.58 2.75 -5.05
CA VAL A 125 -7.05 1.43 -5.41
C VAL A 125 -7.94 0.74 -6.43
N LEU A 126 -9.27 0.83 -6.29
CA LEU A 126 -10.21 0.22 -7.24
C LEU A 126 -9.97 0.74 -8.66
N ASP A 127 -9.93 2.07 -8.85
CA ASP A 127 -9.71 2.70 -10.16
C ASP A 127 -8.35 2.30 -10.80
N VAL A 128 -7.36 1.98 -9.97
CA VAL A 128 -6.02 1.57 -10.44
C VAL A 128 -5.96 0.10 -10.87
N ILE A 129 -6.77 -0.78 -10.27
CA ILE A 129 -6.70 -2.24 -10.50
C ILE A 129 -7.76 -2.78 -11.46
N GLU A 130 -8.72 -1.96 -11.87
CA GLU A 130 -9.72 -2.24 -12.93
C GLU A 130 -9.18 -1.94 -14.34
#